data_AF-A0AAD5CG28-F1
#
_entry.id   AF-A0AAD5CG28-F1
#
_cell.length_a   1.000
_cell.length_b   1.000
_cell.length_c   1.000
_cell.angle_alpha   90.00
_cell.angle_beta   90.00
_cell.angle_gamma   90.00
#
_symmetry.space_group_name_H-M   'P 1'
#
loop_
_entity.id
_entity.type
_entity.pdbx_description
1 polymer ?
#
loop_
_entity_poly.entity_id
_entity_poly.type
_entity_poly.pdbx_seq_one_letter_code
_entity_poly.pdbx_strand_id
1 'polypeptide(L)'
;VRQYATIINKGSAAKFAFAAAIFGETLEAYFWLQLPCALKHLLNMLANKSRKRAPVKFPSTSIDDTSLLTRTFTKGRSAAGSPHTNLLNDGQLRMMAFDQQELWENASERIVWHERLEGEQSIQNCVHELVTVGNLDAAVNLLLSTPPESPFFYPNALRAVALSSAVSRSLNELAVKVVAANMVRTDRSLSGTHLLCAVGRYQEACSQLQDAGCWTDAATLAATHLKGTDYARVMQRWADHVLNAEHNIWRALIMYVAAGSLQDALAALHEAQQPDTAAMFIIACREIHAEYIESLDPNEESTSVIKDKLLVLRGLNPQNEVVIAVGELYTKYQQNLVHLCMDSPPFSE
;
A
#
# COMPACT_ATOMS: atom_id res chain seq x y z
N VAL A 1 51.09 -42.02 -10.52
CA VAL A 1 50.64 -43.44 -10.36
C VAL A 1 49.63 -43.61 -9.22
N ARG A 2 49.94 -43.25 -7.96
CA ARG A 2 49.00 -43.41 -6.81
C ARG A 2 47.63 -42.71 -7.00
N GLN A 3 47.61 -41.51 -7.58
CA GLN A 3 46.37 -40.76 -7.85
C GLN A 3 45.52 -41.34 -9.01
N TYR A 4 46.13 -42.06 -9.95
CA TYR A 4 45.40 -42.72 -11.03
C TYR A 4 44.77 -44.05 -10.55
N ALA A 5 45.46 -44.76 -9.66
CA ALA A 5 44.98 -46.00 -9.07
C ALA A 5 43.65 -45.83 -8.29
N THR A 6 43.41 -44.65 -7.70
CA THR A 6 42.15 -44.34 -6.99
C THR A 6 40.98 -43.98 -7.91
N ILE A 7 41.25 -43.63 -9.17
CA ILE A 7 40.25 -43.21 -10.17
C ILE A 7 39.88 -44.35 -11.12
N ILE A 8 40.71 -45.40 -11.20
CA ILE A 8 40.54 -46.50 -12.15
C ILE A 8 39.20 -47.25 -12.00
N ASN A 9 38.61 -47.20 -10.80
CA ASN A 9 37.33 -47.82 -10.45
C ASN A 9 36.12 -46.86 -10.53
N LYS A 10 36.31 -45.57 -10.86
CA LYS A 10 35.25 -44.54 -10.83
C LYS A 10 34.57 -44.28 -12.20
N GLY A 11 34.76 -45.17 -13.17
CA GLY A 11 34.16 -45.09 -14.50
C GLY A 11 34.99 -44.28 -15.53
N SER A 12 34.58 -44.34 -16.80
CA SER A 12 35.35 -43.75 -17.92
C SER A 12 35.38 -42.22 -17.91
N ALA A 13 34.29 -41.57 -17.52
CA ALA A 13 34.22 -40.11 -17.42
C ALA A 13 35.27 -39.54 -16.44
N ALA A 14 35.44 -40.17 -15.26
CA ALA A 14 36.45 -39.78 -14.29
C ALA A 14 37.88 -40.02 -14.80
N LYS A 15 38.10 -41.07 -15.60
CA LYS A 15 39.40 -41.34 -16.25
C LYS A 15 39.71 -40.30 -17.32
N PHE A 16 38.72 -39.91 -18.12
CA PHE A 16 38.87 -38.87 -19.15
C PHE A 16 39.08 -37.49 -18.53
N ALA A 17 38.38 -37.17 -17.43
CA ALA A 17 38.63 -35.95 -16.66
C ALA A 17 40.07 -35.89 -16.12
N PHE A 18 40.58 -36.99 -15.56
CA PHE A 18 41.95 -37.05 -15.08
C PHE A 18 42.99 -36.95 -16.20
N ALA A 19 42.73 -37.59 -17.34
CA ALA A 19 43.59 -37.47 -18.52
C ALA A 19 43.58 -36.04 -19.08
N ALA A 20 42.42 -35.42 -19.22
CA ALA A 20 42.27 -34.04 -19.66
C ALA A 20 42.90 -33.05 -18.66
N ALA A 21 42.84 -33.30 -17.36
CA ALA A 21 43.48 -32.45 -16.35
C ALA A 21 45.02 -32.50 -16.40
N ILE A 22 45.61 -33.59 -16.91
CA ILE A 22 47.07 -33.76 -17.00
C ILE A 22 47.61 -33.40 -18.39
N PHE A 23 46.88 -33.75 -19.44
CA PHE A 23 47.36 -33.71 -20.82
C PHE A 23 46.52 -32.83 -21.75
N GLY A 24 45.29 -32.47 -21.34
CA GLY A 24 44.35 -31.66 -22.13
C GLY A 24 44.13 -30.29 -21.52
N GLU A 25 42.95 -29.73 -21.77
CA GLU A 25 42.53 -28.45 -21.21
C GLU A 25 41.75 -28.60 -19.91
N THR A 26 41.88 -27.63 -19.00
CA THR A 26 41.12 -27.61 -17.75
C THR A 26 39.62 -27.60 -18.00
N LEU A 27 39.16 -26.88 -19.03
CA LEU A 27 37.75 -26.84 -19.45
C LEU A 27 37.25 -28.22 -19.91
N GLU A 28 38.08 -28.99 -20.62
CA GLU A 28 37.75 -30.35 -21.03
C GLU A 28 37.65 -31.28 -19.82
N ALA A 29 38.56 -31.15 -18.85
CA ALA A 29 38.48 -31.90 -17.60
C ALA A 29 37.17 -31.63 -16.84
N TYR A 30 36.74 -30.37 -16.80
CA TYR A 30 35.46 -29.99 -16.18
C TYR A 30 34.25 -30.56 -16.92
N PHE A 31 34.26 -30.54 -18.26
CA PHE A 31 33.21 -31.18 -19.05
C PHE A 31 33.05 -32.65 -18.68
N TRP A 32 34.15 -33.41 -18.64
CA TRP A 32 34.11 -34.84 -18.30
C TRP A 32 33.63 -35.12 -16.87
N LEU A 33 33.91 -34.23 -15.91
CA LEU A 33 33.40 -34.33 -14.55
C LEU A 33 31.89 -34.08 -14.46
N GLN A 34 31.37 -33.13 -15.24
CA GLN A 34 29.95 -32.73 -15.20
C GLN A 34 29.03 -33.58 -16.09
N LEU A 35 29.59 -34.25 -17.11
CA LEU A 35 28.84 -35.04 -18.08
C LEU A 35 27.92 -36.11 -17.44
N PRO A 36 28.35 -36.89 -16.41
CA PRO A 36 27.46 -37.86 -15.76
C PRO A 36 26.24 -37.21 -15.09
N CYS A 37 26.43 -36.06 -14.43
CA CYS A 37 25.36 -35.32 -13.77
C CYS A 37 24.37 -34.74 -14.78
N ALA A 38 24.88 -34.08 -15.83
CA ALA A 38 24.07 -33.53 -16.91
C ALA A 38 23.27 -34.62 -17.65
N LEU A 39 23.89 -35.77 -17.93
CA LEU A 39 23.22 -36.90 -18.59
C LEU A 39 22.14 -37.52 -17.69
N LYS A 40 22.40 -37.67 -16.39
CA LYS A 40 21.39 -38.13 -15.42
C LYS A 40 20.19 -37.19 -15.37
N HIS A 41 20.42 -35.88 -15.37
CA HIS A 41 19.36 -34.88 -15.42
C HIS A 41 18.51 -34.99 -16.71
N LEU A 42 19.16 -35.13 -17.87
CA LEU A 42 18.49 -35.34 -19.15
C LEU A 42 17.63 -36.62 -19.15
N LEU A 43 18.16 -37.72 -18.64
CA LEU A 43 17.43 -38.99 -18.56
C LEU A 43 16.22 -38.89 -17.64
N ASN A 44 16.34 -38.22 -16.49
CA ASN A 44 15.23 -37.95 -15.58
C ASN A 44 14.16 -37.06 -16.22
N MET A 45 14.57 -36.02 -16.95
CA MET A 45 13.66 -35.16 -17.70
C MET A 45 12.85 -35.93 -18.75
N LEU A 46 13.51 -36.79 -19.54
CA LEU A 46 12.83 -37.64 -20.53
C LEU A 46 11.87 -38.63 -19.87
N ALA A 47 12.25 -39.22 -18.73
CA ALA A 47 11.41 -40.14 -17.96
C ALA A 47 10.19 -39.45 -17.34
N ASN A 48 10.31 -38.19 -16.91
CA ASN A 48 9.19 -37.43 -16.35
C ASN A 48 8.25 -36.86 -17.43
N LYS A 49 8.78 -36.53 -18.62
CA LYS A 49 7.97 -36.03 -19.75
C LYS A 49 7.08 -37.12 -20.36
N SER A 50 7.51 -38.39 -20.33
CA SER A 50 6.68 -39.52 -20.75
C SER A 50 5.50 -39.80 -19.81
N ARG A 51 5.59 -39.39 -18.52
CA ARG A 51 4.49 -39.50 -17.53
C ARG A 51 3.45 -38.37 -17.60
N LYS A 52 3.80 -37.19 -18.14
CA LYS A 52 2.90 -36.01 -18.20
C LYS A 52 2.02 -35.92 -19.46
N ARG A 53 1.92 -36.98 -20.29
CA ARG A 53 0.92 -37.05 -21.39
C ARG A 53 -0.46 -37.46 -20.85
N ALA A 54 -1.12 -36.54 -20.14
CA ALA A 54 -2.58 -36.48 -20.03
C ALA A 54 -2.95 -34.98 -19.97
N PRO A 55 -3.91 -34.49 -20.78
CA PRO A 55 -4.08 -33.06 -20.98
C PRO A 55 -4.77 -32.43 -19.77
N VAL A 56 -4.08 -31.51 -19.09
CA VAL A 56 -4.74 -30.53 -18.22
C VAL A 56 -5.22 -29.40 -19.12
N LYS A 57 -6.55 -29.25 -19.21
CA LYS A 57 -7.20 -28.10 -19.84
C LYS A 57 -6.82 -26.84 -19.07
N PHE A 58 -6.11 -25.93 -19.72
CA PHE A 58 -6.02 -24.54 -19.25
C PHE A 58 -7.29 -23.79 -19.67
N PRO A 59 -7.86 -22.92 -18.81
CA PRO A 59 -8.90 -21.99 -19.23
C PRO A 59 -8.27 -20.93 -20.14
N SER A 60 -8.86 -20.77 -21.32
CA SER A 60 -8.57 -19.70 -22.27
C SER A 60 -8.85 -18.33 -21.67
N THR A 61 -7.89 -17.42 -21.75
CA THR A 61 -8.18 -15.99 -21.92
C THR A 61 -7.34 -15.47 -23.07
N SER A 62 -8.04 -15.24 -24.18
CA SER A 62 -7.57 -14.58 -25.38
C SER A 62 -7.43 -13.08 -25.12
N ILE A 63 -6.23 -12.55 -25.28
CA ILE A 63 -6.03 -11.16 -25.70
C ILE A 63 -4.91 -11.20 -26.74
N ASP A 64 -5.30 -11.12 -28.00
CA ASP A 64 -4.44 -10.62 -29.06
C ASP A 64 -4.14 -9.16 -28.76
N ASP A 65 -2.86 -8.77 -28.80
CA ASP A 65 -2.53 -7.55 -29.52
C ASP A 65 -1.09 -7.60 -30.04
N THR A 66 -1.06 -7.46 -31.36
CA THR A 66 0.07 -7.36 -32.26
C THR A 66 0.99 -6.18 -31.96
N SER A 67 2.29 -6.45 -32.14
CA SER A 67 3.27 -5.60 -32.85
C SER A 67 4.27 -4.75 -32.03
N LEU A 68 5.54 -5.00 -32.40
CA LEU A 68 6.65 -4.04 -32.53
C LEU A 68 7.33 -3.49 -31.26
N LEU A 69 8.42 -4.15 -30.86
CA LEU A 69 9.67 -3.42 -30.56
C LEU A 69 10.89 -4.14 -31.12
N THR A 70 11.41 -3.52 -32.17
CA THR A 70 12.66 -3.80 -32.87
C THR A 70 13.89 -3.51 -32.01
N ARG A 71 14.78 -4.51 -31.95
CA ARG A 71 16.25 -4.40 -32.10
C ARG A 71 16.90 -3.05 -31.75
N THR A 72 17.64 -3.01 -30.64
CA THR A 72 18.92 -2.29 -30.57
C THR A 72 19.96 -3.13 -29.82
N PHE A 73 20.85 -3.76 -30.59
CA PHE A 73 22.17 -4.17 -30.10
C PHE A 73 23.04 -2.91 -30.10
N THR A 74 23.59 -2.54 -28.94
CA THR A 74 24.70 -1.58 -28.88
C THR A 74 25.97 -2.27 -28.39
N LYS A 75 26.98 -2.11 -29.24
CA LYS A 75 28.31 -2.68 -29.20
C LYS A 75 29.18 -1.90 -28.21
N GLY A 76 29.86 -2.61 -27.30
CA GLY A 76 30.74 -2.02 -26.29
C GLY A 76 31.99 -2.85 -26.00
N ARG A 77 32.98 -2.72 -26.89
CA ARG A 77 34.44 -2.68 -26.61
C ARG A 77 35.16 -3.92 -26.02
N SER A 78 36.02 -4.48 -26.86
CA SER A 78 37.08 -5.43 -26.53
C SER A 78 38.27 -4.74 -25.84
N ALA A 79 38.87 -5.41 -24.86
CA ALA A 79 40.28 -5.28 -24.45
C ALA A 79 40.75 -6.70 -24.10
N ALA A 80 41.56 -7.32 -24.96
CA ALA A 80 43.03 -7.35 -24.91
C ALA A 80 43.55 -8.23 -23.76
N GLY A 81 44.27 -9.29 -24.14
CA GLY A 81 44.51 -10.46 -23.32
C GLY A 81 45.67 -10.34 -22.34
N SER A 82 45.66 -11.28 -21.40
CA SER A 82 46.87 -11.82 -20.79
C SER A 82 46.68 -13.34 -20.60
N PRO A 83 47.71 -14.17 -20.82
CA PRO A 83 47.62 -15.61 -20.61
C PRO A 83 47.87 -15.86 -19.12
N HIS A 84 46.85 -15.62 -18.28
CA HIS A 84 46.90 -16.13 -16.92
C HIS A 84 46.46 -17.58 -16.93
N THR A 85 47.41 -18.45 -16.63
CA THR A 85 47.20 -19.84 -16.21
C THR A 85 46.05 -19.90 -15.21
N ASN A 86 44.92 -20.34 -15.71
CA ASN A 86 43.63 -20.42 -15.05
C ASN A 86 43.67 -21.51 -13.95
N LEU A 87 44.13 -21.15 -12.74
CA LEU A 87 43.71 -21.83 -11.52
C LEU A 87 42.26 -21.43 -11.24
N LEU A 88 41.34 -22.16 -11.87
CA LEU A 88 39.91 -21.95 -11.71
C LEU A 88 39.49 -22.52 -10.35
N ASN A 89 39.04 -21.63 -9.47
CA ASN A 89 38.61 -21.94 -8.12
C ASN A 89 37.34 -22.83 -8.14
N ASP A 90 37.13 -23.60 -7.07
CA ASP A 90 36.00 -24.52 -6.84
C ASP A 90 34.62 -23.89 -7.14
N GLY A 91 34.52 -22.56 -7.04
CA GLY A 91 33.33 -21.79 -7.39
C GLY A 91 32.86 -21.91 -8.85
N GLN A 92 33.74 -22.16 -9.83
CA GLN A 92 33.32 -22.32 -11.23
C GLN A 92 32.72 -23.70 -11.54
N LEU A 93 33.04 -24.72 -10.75
CA LEU A 93 32.40 -26.04 -10.85
C LEU A 93 30.94 -25.98 -10.38
N ARG A 94 30.66 -25.21 -9.33
CA ARG A 94 29.29 -24.97 -8.83
C ARG A 94 28.42 -24.12 -9.77
N MET A 95 29.02 -23.37 -10.68
CA MET A 95 28.31 -22.57 -11.70
C MET A 95 27.64 -23.41 -12.80
N MET A 96 27.89 -24.73 -12.82
CA MET A 96 27.33 -25.67 -13.80
C MET A 96 26.31 -26.63 -13.18
N ALA A 97 25.63 -26.24 -12.10
CA ALA A 97 24.55 -27.04 -11.54
C ALA A 97 23.34 -27.08 -12.51
N PHE A 98 22.78 -28.27 -12.73
CA PHE A 98 21.65 -28.49 -13.64
C PHE A 98 20.40 -28.98 -12.92
N ASP A 99 20.58 -29.64 -11.78
CA ASP A 99 19.47 -30.15 -10.99
C ASP A 99 18.84 -29.03 -10.17
N GLN A 100 17.50 -29.05 -10.07
CA GLN A 100 16.77 -28.00 -9.36
C GLN A 100 17.18 -27.94 -7.88
N GLN A 101 17.42 -29.09 -7.25
CA GLN A 101 17.80 -29.14 -5.83
C GLN A 101 19.21 -28.56 -5.61
N GLU A 102 20.17 -28.90 -6.46
CA GLU A 102 21.54 -28.39 -6.38
C GLU A 102 21.60 -26.87 -6.62
N LEU A 103 20.81 -26.36 -7.57
CA LEU A 103 20.67 -24.92 -7.81
C LEU A 103 20.07 -24.19 -6.60
N TRP A 104 19.08 -24.79 -5.95
CA TRP A 104 18.46 -24.25 -4.74
C TRP A 104 19.40 -24.26 -3.54
N GLU A 105 20.15 -25.36 -3.33
CA GLU A 105 21.14 -25.47 -2.26
C GLU A 105 22.25 -24.41 -2.44
N ASN A 106 22.78 -24.27 -3.66
CA ASN A 106 23.77 -23.24 -3.97
C ASN A 106 23.25 -21.82 -3.73
N ALA A 107 22.01 -21.51 -4.16
CA ALA A 107 21.40 -20.20 -3.91
C ALA A 107 21.13 -19.97 -2.41
N SER A 108 20.69 -21.00 -1.69
CA SER A 108 20.44 -20.94 -0.23
C SER A 108 21.71 -20.66 0.55
N GLU A 109 22.84 -21.28 0.16
CA GLU A 109 24.14 -20.95 0.75
C GLU A 109 24.51 -19.48 0.49
N ARG A 110 24.35 -18.98 -0.75
CA ARG A 110 24.63 -17.57 -1.09
C ARG A 110 23.80 -16.59 -0.28
N ILE A 111 22.51 -16.89 -0.04
CA ILE A 111 21.64 -16.08 0.83
C ILE A 111 22.26 -15.95 2.23
N VAL A 112 22.65 -17.07 2.85
CA VAL A 112 23.26 -17.07 4.19
C VAL A 112 24.57 -16.26 4.22
N TRP A 113 25.36 -16.31 3.14
CA TRP A 113 26.55 -15.47 3.04
C TRP A 113 26.21 -13.99 2.97
N HIS A 114 25.23 -13.60 2.15
CA HIS A 114 24.83 -12.20 2.02
C HIS A 114 24.17 -11.65 3.29
N GLU A 115 23.43 -12.46 4.05
CA GLU A 115 22.85 -12.07 5.35
C GLU A 115 23.91 -11.75 6.40
N ARG A 116 25.08 -12.37 6.33
CA ARG A 116 26.20 -12.12 7.25
C ARG A 116 27.01 -10.88 6.89
N LEU A 117 26.84 -10.35 5.68
CA LEU A 117 27.59 -9.21 5.19
C LEU A 117 26.75 -7.94 5.39
N GLU A 118 27.38 -6.92 5.96
CA GLU A 118 26.75 -5.62 6.09
C GLU A 118 26.90 -4.80 4.81
N GLY A 119 25.96 -3.86 4.60
CA GLY A 119 25.98 -2.91 3.50
C GLY A 119 24.91 -3.16 2.44
N GLU A 120 24.53 -2.09 1.75
CA GLU A 120 23.41 -2.11 0.81
C GLU A 120 23.64 -3.10 -0.33
N GLN A 121 24.85 -3.19 -0.89
CA GLN A 121 25.12 -4.12 -1.99
C GLN A 121 24.86 -5.58 -1.61
N SER A 122 25.15 -5.94 -0.36
CA SER A 122 24.87 -7.28 0.19
C SER A 122 23.37 -7.53 0.30
N ILE A 123 22.60 -6.53 0.75
CA ILE A 123 21.13 -6.56 0.78
C ILE A 123 20.57 -6.74 -0.64
N GLN A 124 21.05 -5.96 -1.61
CA GLN A 124 20.61 -6.05 -3.00
C GLN A 124 20.88 -7.42 -3.62
N ASN A 125 22.06 -7.98 -3.36
CA ASN A 125 22.42 -9.33 -3.80
C ASN A 125 21.55 -10.40 -3.09
N CYS A 126 21.30 -10.25 -1.78
CA CYS A 126 20.42 -11.15 -1.03
C CYS A 126 18.99 -11.15 -1.60
N VAL A 127 18.43 -9.97 -1.87
CA VAL A 127 17.11 -9.83 -2.50
C VAL A 127 17.09 -10.49 -3.88
N HIS A 128 18.15 -10.35 -4.67
CA HIS A 128 18.25 -11.03 -5.96
C HIS A 128 18.18 -12.55 -5.81
N GLU A 129 18.97 -13.13 -4.91
CA GLU A 129 18.96 -14.57 -4.65
C GLU A 129 17.59 -15.06 -4.15
N LEU A 130 16.96 -14.34 -3.20
CA LEU A 130 15.63 -14.67 -2.69
C LEU A 130 14.57 -14.69 -3.80
N VAL A 131 14.60 -13.70 -4.70
CA VAL A 131 13.71 -13.66 -5.87
C VAL A 131 13.98 -14.82 -6.82
N THR A 132 15.25 -15.18 -7.07
CA THR A 132 15.59 -16.31 -7.96
C THR A 132 15.17 -17.67 -7.40
N VAL A 133 15.19 -17.83 -6.07
CA VAL A 133 14.69 -19.04 -5.39
C VAL A 133 13.15 -19.08 -5.36
N GLY A 134 12.50 -17.92 -5.56
CA GLY A 134 11.04 -17.77 -5.51
C GLY A 134 10.50 -17.47 -4.11
N ASN A 135 11.36 -17.18 -3.14
CA ASN A 135 10.96 -16.76 -1.79
C ASN A 135 10.72 -15.25 -1.76
N LEU A 136 9.61 -14.83 -2.37
CA LEU A 136 9.25 -13.43 -2.53
C LEU A 136 8.85 -12.77 -1.20
N ASP A 137 8.25 -13.51 -0.26
CA ASP A 137 7.89 -13.00 1.06
C ASP A 137 9.12 -12.48 1.83
N ALA A 138 10.18 -13.30 1.88
CA ALA A 138 11.44 -12.90 2.53
C ALA A 138 12.09 -11.70 1.82
N ALA A 139 12.06 -11.67 0.48
CA ALA A 139 12.57 -10.55 -0.30
C ALA A 139 11.83 -9.24 0.02
N VAL A 140 10.51 -9.28 0.11
CA VAL A 140 9.67 -8.12 0.47
C VAL A 140 10.01 -7.64 1.88
N ASN A 141 10.08 -8.54 2.86
CA ASN A 141 10.40 -8.17 4.25
C ASN A 141 11.78 -7.52 4.39
N LEU A 142 12.78 -8.03 3.67
CA LEU A 142 14.12 -7.47 3.65
C LEU A 142 14.13 -6.05 3.06
N LEU A 143 13.40 -5.84 1.94
CA LEU A 143 13.28 -4.51 1.33
C LEU A 143 12.55 -3.51 2.23
N LEU A 144 11.46 -3.94 2.90
CA LEU A 144 10.69 -3.10 3.83
C LEU A 144 11.45 -2.73 5.10
N SER A 145 12.51 -3.48 5.43
CA SER A 145 13.39 -3.18 6.57
C SER A 145 14.35 -2.02 6.29
N THR A 146 14.38 -1.49 5.06
CA THR A 146 15.20 -0.32 4.70
C THR A 146 14.70 0.92 5.44
N PRO A 147 15.55 1.64 6.19
CA PRO A 147 15.13 2.85 6.91
C PRO A 147 14.77 3.99 5.94
N PRO A 148 13.82 4.87 6.30
CA PRO A 148 13.36 5.95 5.42
C PRO A 148 14.43 7.01 5.12
N GLU A 149 15.47 7.12 5.96
CA GLU A 149 16.60 8.04 5.74
C GLU A 149 17.60 7.51 4.69
N SER A 150 17.50 6.25 4.28
CA SER A 150 18.39 5.66 3.30
C SER A 150 18.06 6.16 1.89
N PRO A 151 19.07 6.47 1.05
CA PRO A 151 18.84 6.81 -0.36
C PRO A 151 18.23 5.65 -1.16
N PHE A 152 18.29 4.43 -0.63
CA PHE A 152 17.72 3.23 -1.23
C PHE A 152 16.27 2.96 -0.81
N PHE A 153 15.70 3.76 0.09
CA PHE A 153 14.33 3.59 0.57
C PHE A 153 13.32 3.57 -0.58
N TYR A 154 13.31 4.57 -1.46
CA TYR A 154 12.34 4.64 -2.56
C TYR A 154 12.50 3.49 -3.57
N PRO A 155 13.71 3.18 -4.08
CA PRO A 155 13.91 2.01 -4.94
C PRO A 155 13.47 0.69 -4.27
N ASN A 156 13.79 0.50 -2.99
CA ASN A 156 13.45 -0.71 -2.26
C ASN A 156 11.95 -0.81 -1.99
N ALA A 157 11.30 0.30 -1.62
CA ALA A 157 9.86 0.38 -1.42
C ALA A 157 9.08 0.06 -2.70
N LEU A 158 9.48 0.64 -3.84
CA LEU A 158 8.85 0.36 -5.15
C LEU A 158 8.92 -1.14 -5.48
N ARG A 159 10.10 -1.74 -5.30
CA ARG A 159 10.31 -3.18 -5.52
C ARG A 159 9.51 -4.03 -4.53
N ALA A 160 9.46 -3.65 -3.26
CA ALA A 160 8.69 -4.36 -2.24
C ALA A 160 7.20 -4.39 -2.59
N VAL A 161 6.62 -3.24 -2.95
CA VAL A 161 5.22 -3.14 -3.37
C VAL A 161 4.97 -3.97 -4.63
N ALA A 162 5.81 -3.85 -5.65
CA ALA A 162 5.67 -4.63 -6.88
C ALA A 162 5.77 -6.15 -6.64
N LEU A 163 6.76 -6.61 -5.88
CA LEU A 163 6.94 -8.03 -5.56
C LEU A 163 5.79 -8.57 -4.69
N SER A 164 5.35 -7.80 -3.70
CA SER A 164 4.25 -8.21 -2.81
C SER A 164 2.94 -8.45 -3.56
N SER A 165 2.69 -7.68 -4.63
CA SER A 165 1.52 -7.84 -5.51
C SER A 165 1.47 -9.20 -6.21
N ALA A 166 2.63 -9.81 -6.48
CA ALA A 166 2.72 -11.13 -7.09
C ALA A 166 2.52 -12.27 -6.08
N VAL A 167 2.70 -12.00 -4.78
CA VAL A 167 2.56 -13.00 -3.72
C VAL A 167 1.11 -13.13 -3.27
N SER A 168 0.54 -12.05 -2.75
CA SER A 168 -0.84 -12.05 -2.25
C SER A 168 -1.38 -10.63 -2.11
N ARG A 169 -2.71 -10.51 -2.17
CA ARG A 169 -3.37 -9.23 -1.90
C ARG A 169 -3.05 -8.73 -0.50
N SER A 170 -3.15 -9.60 0.52
CA SER A 170 -2.91 -9.23 1.92
C SER A 170 -1.50 -8.72 2.19
N LEU A 171 -0.47 -9.36 1.60
CA LEU A 171 0.90 -8.88 1.74
C LEU A 171 1.07 -7.52 1.04
N ASN A 172 0.47 -7.33 -0.12
CA ASN A 172 0.51 -6.06 -0.83
C ASN A 172 -0.12 -4.92 -0.02
N GLU A 173 -1.29 -5.15 0.60
CA GLU A 173 -1.91 -4.10 1.44
C GLU A 173 -1.03 -3.74 2.64
N LEU A 174 -0.37 -4.74 3.25
CA LEU A 174 0.54 -4.51 4.37
C LEU A 174 1.82 -3.77 3.94
N ALA A 175 2.43 -4.19 2.83
CA ALA A 175 3.62 -3.55 2.29
C ALA A 175 3.35 -2.08 1.93
N VAL A 176 2.26 -1.82 1.22
CA VAL A 176 1.82 -0.45 0.88
C VAL A 176 1.58 0.39 2.13
N LYS A 177 0.93 -0.17 3.16
CA LYS A 177 0.69 0.55 4.41
C LYS A 177 2.00 0.95 5.10
N VAL A 178 2.95 0.02 5.20
CA VAL A 178 4.27 0.28 5.82
C VAL A 178 5.03 1.34 5.03
N VAL A 179 5.07 1.21 3.70
CA VAL A 179 5.74 2.17 2.81
C VAL A 179 5.10 3.55 2.91
N ALA A 180 3.77 3.64 2.85
CA ALA A 180 3.05 4.90 2.93
C ALA A 180 3.28 5.60 4.29
N ALA A 181 3.26 4.85 5.40
CA ALA A 181 3.55 5.41 6.72
C ALA A 181 4.96 6.00 6.82
N ASN A 182 5.95 5.33 6.24
CA ASN A 182 7.33 5.81 6.21
C ASN A 182 7.53 7.03 5.28
N MET A 183 6.72 7.14 4.22
CA MET A 183 6.76 8.26 3.28
C MET A 183 6.26 9.59 3.86
N VAL A 184 5.38 9.58 4.88
CA VAL A 184 4.80 10.80 5.49
C VAL A 184 5.86 11.84 5.86
N ARG A 185 7.03 11.42 6.34
CA ARG A 185 8.12 12.32 6.77
C ARG A 185 8.89 12.98 5.63
N THR A 186 8.82 12.44 4.42
CA THR A 186 9.71 12.83 3.31
C THR A 186 9.05 13.73 2.26
N ASP A 187 7.79 13.48 1.90
CA ASP A 187 7.15 14.12 0.75
C ASP A 187 5.79 14.79 1.04
N ARG A 188 5.57 15.19 2.30
CA ARG A 188 4.26 15.68 2.78
C ARG A 188 3.12 14.67 2.53
N SER A 189 3.43 13.37 2.53
CA SER A 189 2.50 12.24 2.44
C SER A 189 1.81 12.02 1.09
N LEU A 190 2.14 12.75 0.02
CA LEU A 190 1.44 12.63 -1.25
C LEU A 190 1.63 11.26 -1.92
N SER A 191 2.88 10.79 -2.04
CA SER A 191 3.16 9.47 -2.65
C SER A 191 2.57 8.34 -1.81
N GLY A 192 2.65 8.46 -0.47
CA GLY A 192 2.04 7.51 0.46
C GLY A 192 0.52 7.45 0.30
N THR A 193 -0.13 8.60 0.20
CA THR A 193 -1.58 8.72 -0.04
C THR A 193 -1.98 8.05 -1.36
N HIS A 194 -1.24 8.29 -2.45
CA HIS A 194 -1.53 7.65 -3.75
C HIS A 194 -1.42 6.13 -3.68
N LEU A 195 -0.40 5.60 -3.00
CA LEU A 195 -0.26 4.15 -2.80
C LEU A 195 -1.43 3.57 -1.99
N LEU A 196 -1.84 4.23 -0.91
CA LEU A 196 -3.00 3.82 -0.10
C LEU A 196 -4.30 3.81 -0.93
N CYS A 197 -4.51 4.83 -1.77
CA CYS A 197 -5.63 4.89 -2.69
C CYS A 197 -5.61 3.74 -3.71
N ALA A 198 -4.43 3.38 -4.23
CA ALA A 198 -4.29 2.27 -5.19
C ALA A 198 -4.73 0.91 -4.61
N VAL A 199 -4.59 0.72 -3.29
CA VAL A 199 -5.06 -0.48 -2.59
C VAL A 199 -6.51 -0.35 -2.08
N GLY A 200 -7.12 0.84 -2.21
CA GLY A 200 -8.48 1.11 -1.75
C GLY A 200 -8.57 1.44 -0.25
N ARG A 201 -7.47 1.82 0.38
CA ARG A 201 -7.38 2.18 1.81
C ARG A 201 -7.65 3.68 2.02
N TYR A 202 -8.80 4.14 1.54
CA TYR A 202 -9.14 5.57 1.49
C TYR A 202 -9.21 6.23 2.88
N GLN A 203 -9.62 5.51 3.92
CA GLN A 203 -9.68 6.05 5.27
C GLN A 203 -8.29 6.39 5.83
N GLU A 204 -7.29 5.52 5.59
CA GLU A 204 -5.91 5.76 6.00
C GLU A 204 -5.28 6.89 5.16
N ALA A 205 -5.60 6.94 3.86
CA ALA A 205 -5.17 8.02 2.97
C ALA A 205 -5.71 9.39 3.44
N CYS A 206 -6.99 9.47 3.81
CA CYS A 206 -7.58 10.69 4.38
C CYS A 206 -6.89 11.08 5.69
N SER A 207 -6.62 10.13 6.58
CA SER A 207 -5.91 10.43 7.84
C SER A 207 -4.52 11.01 7.58
N GLN A 208 -3.75 10.45 6.65
CA GLN A 208 -2.42 10.97 6.32
C GLN A 208 -2.48 12.40 5.76
N LEU A 209 -3.43 12.68 4.86
CA LEU A 209 -3.65 14.03 4.36
C LEU A 209 -4.04 15.02 5.48
N GLN A 210 -4.88 14.60 6.42
CA GLN A 210 -5.24 15.41 7.60
C GLN A 210 -4.05 15.66 8.51
N ASP A 211 -3.23 14.64 8.78
CA ASP A 211 -2.01 14.76 9.58
C ASP A 211 -0.97 15.69 8.92
N ALA A 212 -0.96 15.77 7.58
CA ALA A 212 -0.15 16.69 6.80
C ALA A 212 -0.74 18.12 6.68
N GLY A 213 -1.96 18.35 7.20
CA GLY A 213 -2.68 19.62 7.11
C GLY A 213 -3.38 19.88 5.77
N CYS A 214 -3.44 18.90 4.87
CA CYS A 214 -4.13 18.98 3.58
C CYS A 214 -5.63 18.65 3.73
N TRP A 215 -6.34 19.45 4.53
CA TRP A 215 -7.73 19.18 4.91
C TRP A 215 -8.72 19.14 3.74
N THR A 216 -8.58 20.05 2.78
CA THR A 216 -9.43 20.13 1.58
C THR A 216 -9.28 18.91 0.70
N ASP A 217 -8.05 18.43 0.54
CA ASP A 217 -7.73 17.25 -0.28
C ASP A 217 -8.30 16.00 0.39
N ALA A 218 -8.17 15.89 1.73
CA ALA A 218 -8.77 14.81 2.50
C ALA A 218 -10.30 14.78 2.38
N ALA A 219 -10.95 15.94 2.47
CA ALA A 219 -12.41 16.05 2.32
C ALA A 219 -12.86 15.68 0.89
N THR A 220 -12.11 16.11 -0.13
CA THR A 220 -12.38 15.76 -1.54
C THR A 220 -12.22 14.26 -1.78
N LEU A 221 -11.16 13.66 -1.23
CA LEU A 221 -10.93 12.22 -1.31
C LEU A 221 -12.02 11.43 -0.57
N ALA A 222 -12.44 11.91 0.60
CA ALA A 222 -13.52 11.29 1.35
C ALA A 222 -14.86 11.38 0.58
N ALA A 223 -15.17 12.52 -0.03
CA ALA A 223 -16.42 12.72 -0.77
C ALA A 223 -16.53 11.81 -2.00
N THR A 224 -15.40 11.45 -2.61
CA THR A 224 -15.35 10.59 -3.80
C THR A 224 -15.43 9.11 -3.49
N HIS A 225 -14.81 8.66 -2.39
CA HIS A 225 -14.62 7.23 -2.10
C HIS A 225 -15.27 6.72 -0.81
N LEU A 226 -15.51 7.57 0.18
CA LEU A 226 -16.12 7.20 1.47
C LEU A 226 -17.62 7.54 1.48
N LYS A 227 -18.40 6.80 2.28
CA LYS A 227 -19.84 7.04 2.44
C LYS A 227 -20.25 6.88 3.89
N GLY A 228 -21.36 7.52 4.26
CA GLY A 228 -21.96 7.39 5.58
C GLY A 228 -20.99 7.82 6.69
N THR A 229 -20.81 6.95 7.68
CA THR A 229 -20.04 7.25 8.91
C THR A 229 -18.57 7.56 8.65
N ASP A 230 -17.96 6.96 7.62
CA ASP A 230 -16.53 7.15 7.37
C ASP A 230 -16.26 8.53 6.75
N TYR A 231 -17.14 9.00 5.87
CA TYR A 231 -17.10 10.38 5.38
C TYR A 231 -17.33 11.38 6.52
N ALA A 232 -18.36 11.13 7.35
CA ALA A 232 -18.68 11.97 8.50
C ALA A 232 -17.49 12.14 9.46
N ARG A 233 -16.76 11.06 9.75
CA ARG A 233 -15.55 11.10 10.60
C ARG A 233 -14.45 11.99 10.05
N VAL A 234 -14.20 11.95 8.74
CA VAL A 234 -13.20 12.82 8.10
C VAL A 234 -13.62 14.29 8.23
N MET A 235 -14.88 14.60 7.94
CA MET A 235 -15.41 15.96 8.06
C MET A 235 -15.42 16.47 9.50
N GLN A 236 -15.79 15.62 10.46
CA GLN A 236 -15.79 15.95 11.88
C GLN A 236 -14.39 16.30 12.38
N ARG A 237 -13.37 15.49 12.04
CA ARG A 237 -11.99 15.79 12.43
C ARG A 237 -11.49 17.11 11.84
N TRP A 238 -11.95 17.48 10.65
CA TRP A 238 -11.64 18.79 10.08
C TRP A 238 -12.38 19.92 10.83
N ALA A 239 -13.64 19.71 11.22
CA ALA A 239 -14.39 20.67 12.04
C ALA A 239 -13.72 20.90 13.40
N ASP A 240 -13.25 19.84 14.06
CA ASP A 240 -12.47 19.91 15.31
C ASP A 240 -11.22 20.77 15.13
N HIS A 241 -10.51 20.60 14.00
CA HIS A 241 -9.33 21.40 13.69
C HIS A 241 -9.67 22.89 13.49
N VAL A 242 -10.73 23.20 12.74
CA VAL A 242 -11.18 24.59 12.52
C VAL A 242 -11.60 25.25 13.84
N LEU A 243 -12.26 24.51 14.72
CA LEU A 243 -12.65 25.02 16.04
C LEU A 243 -11.43 25.31 16.92
N ASN A 244 -10.51 24.35 17.02
CA ASN A 244 -9.42 24.41 17.99
C ASN A 244 -8.18 25.17 17.52
N ALA A 245 -7.84 25.10 16.23
CA ALA A 245 -6.63 25.70 15.67
C ALA A 245 -6.89 27.04 14.96
N GLU A 246 -8.00 27.16 14.24
CA GLU A 246 -8.36 28.43 13.57
C GLU A 246 -9.23 29.34 14.44
N HIS A 247 -9.79 28.82 15.54
CA HIS A 247 -10.71 29.53 16.44
C HIS A 247 -11.94 30.11 15.73
N ASN A 248 -12.37 29.50 14.63
CA ASN A 248 -13.53 29.95 13.86
C ASN A 248 -14.75 29.07 14.16
N ILE A 249 -15.46 29.40 15.23
CA ILE A 249 -16.62 28.64 15.70
C ILE A 249 -17.71 28.51 14.64
N TRP A 250 -18.02 29.57 13.90
CA TRP A 250 -19.09 29.56 12.90
C TRP A 250 -18.80 28.62 11.73
N ARG A 251 -17.55 28.62 11.25
CA ARG A 251 -17.12 27.69 10.21
C ARG A 251 -17.15 26.24 10.72
N ALA A 252 -16.67 26.00 11.93
CA ALA A 252 -16.71 24.68 12.55
C ALA A 252 -18.15 24.15 12.70
N LEU A 253 -19.10 25.00 13.14
CA LEU A 253 -20.51 24.63 13.28
C LEU A 253 -21.13 24.15 11.97
N ILE A 254 -20.92 24.89 10.88
CA ILE A 254 -21.41 24.48 9.54
C ILE A 254 -20.82 23.12 9.15
N MET A 255 -19.55 22.88 9.45
CA MET A 255 -18.87 21.63 9.13
C MET A 255 -19.37 20.45 9.98
N TYR A 256 -19.63 20.63 11.28
CA TYR A 256 -20.27 19.62 12.12
C TYR A 256 -21.66 19.26 11.62
N VAL A 257 -22.46 20.24 11.22
CA VAL A 257 -23.78 20.02 10.61
C VAL A 257 -23.63 19.20 9.33
N ALA A 258 -22.71 19.56 8.44
CA ALA A 258 -22.44 18.82 7.20
C ALA A 258 -21.93 17.39 7.44
N ALA A 259 -21.23 17.14 8.55
CA ALA A 259 -20.82 15.81 9.00
C ALA A 259 -21.98 14.99 9.59
N GLY A 260 -23.13 15.63 9.89
CA GLY A 260 -24.26 15.02 10.60
C GLY A 260 -24.08 14.97 12.12
N SER A 261 -23.08 15.67 12.66
CA SER A 261 -22.70 15.69 14.08
C SER A 261 -23.25 16.92 14.79
N LEU A 262 -24.58 17.03 14.89
CA LEU A 262 -25.25 18.16 15.56
C LEU A 262 -24.90 18.29 17.05
N GLN A 263 -24.56 17.18 17.70
CA GLN A 263 -24.19 17.18 19.13
C GLN A 263 -22.85 17.88 19.37
N ASP A 264 -21.87 17.67 18.49
CA ASP A 264 -20.56 18.31 18.61
C ASP A 264 -20.66 19.81 18.32
N ALA A 265 -21.55 20.21 17.40
CA ALA A 265 -21.90 21.62 17.19
C ALA A 265 -22.47 22.28 18.46
N LEU A 266 -23.40 21.60 19.16
CA LEU A 266 -23.96 22.10 20.43
C LEU A 266 -22.92 22.14 21.55
N ALA A 267 -22.06 21.13 21.63
CA ALA A 267 -20.97 21.10 22.60
C ALA A 267 -20.03 22.30 22.40
N ALA A 268 -19.67 22.62 21.15
CA ALA A 268 -18.84 23.78 20.83
C ALA A 268 -19.47 25.11 21.28
N LEU A 269 -20.79 25.27 21.12
CA LEU A 269 -21.52 26.47 21.59
C LEU A 269 -21.60 26.56 23.12
N HIS A 270 -21.78 25.42 23.78
CA HIS A 270 -21.78 25.34 25.24
C HIS A 270 -20.40 25.69 25.83
N GLU A 271 -19.33 25.14 25.26
CA GLU A 271 -17.95 25.47 25.64
C GLU A 271 -17.62 26.95 25.42
N ALA A 272 -18.15 27.55 24.35
CA ALA A 272 -18.04 28.98 24.09
C ALA A 272 -18.92 29.86 25.00
N GLN A 273 -19.68 29.27 25.92
CA GLN A 273 -20.61 29.96 26.84
C GLN A 273 -21.63 30.85 26.11
N GLN A 274 -22.13 30.41 24.95
CA GLN A 274 -23.15 31.11 24.17
C GLN A 274 -24.52 30.40 24.20
N PRO A 275 -25.26 30.44 25.31
CA PRO A 275 -26.53 29.74 25.45
C PRO A 275 -27.62 30.29 24.52
N ASP A 276 -27.64 31.61 24.27
CA ASP A 276 -28.60 32.24 23.35
C ASP A 276 -28.36 31.76 21.90
N THR A 277 -27.09 31.68 21.48
CA THR A 277 -26.72 31.14 20.17
C THR A 277 -27.07 29.67 20.04
N ALA A 278 -26.81 28.86 21.07
CA ALA A 278 -27.21 27.46 21.09
C ALA A 278 -28.73 27.31 20.95
N ALA A 279 -29.50 28.17 21.63
CA ALA A 279 -30.94 28.20 21.52
C ALA A 279 -31.42 28.52 20.09
N MET A 280 -30.87 29.60 19.49
CA MET A 280 -31.16 29.97 18.11
C MET A 280 -30.80 28.86 17.11
N PHE A 281 -29.64 28.23 17.28
CA PHE A 281 -29.16 27.16 16.41
C PHE A 281 -30.10 25.94 16.44
N ILE A 282 -30.55 25.52 17.63
CA ILE A 282 -31.48 24.40 17.78
C ILE A 282 -32.81 24.68 17.07
N ILE A 283 -33.35 25.89 17.25
CA ILE A 283 -34.63 26.29 16.66
C ILE A 283 -34.51 26.35 15.13
N ALA A 284 -33.48 27.02 14.60
CA ALA A 284 -33.24 27.10 13.17
C ALA A 284 -33.07 25.70 12.54
N CYS A 285 -32.31 24.79 13.17
CA CYS A 285 -32.15 23.43 12.68
C CYS A 285 -33.48 22.66 12.61
N ARG A 286 -34.39 22.91 13.54
CA ARG A 286 -35.72 22.26 13.56
C ARG A 286 -36.65 22.81 12.50
N GLU A 287 -36.68 24.13 12.33
CA GLU A 287 -37.50 24.78 11.31
C GLU A 287 -37.08 24.29 9.91
N ILE A 288 -35.78 24.33 9.60
CA ILE A 288 -35.23 23.84 8.33
C ILE A 288 -35.54 22.35 8.13
N HIS A 289 -35.44 21.55 9.20
CA HIS A 289 -35.75 20.12 9.12
C HIS A 289 -37.25 19.84 8.89
N ALA A 290 -38.14 20.61 9.53
CA ALA A 290 -39.58 20.51 9.32
C ALA A 290 -39.97 20.93 7.89
N GLU A 291 -39.44 22.07 7.42
CA GLU A 291 -39.64 22.55 6.05
C GLU A 291 -39.16 21.52 5.01
N TYR A 292 -37.99 20.92 5.25
CA TYR A 292 -37.48 19.86 4.37
C TYR A 292 -38.41 18.64 4.36
N ILE A 293 -38.91 18.19 5.52
CA ILE A 293 -39.85 17.06 5.59
C ILE A 293 -41.19 17.36 4.88
N GLU A 294 -41.70 18.59 5.02
CA GLU A 294 -42.93 19.04 4.37
C GLU A 294 -42.76 19.12 2.85
N SER A 295 -41.57 19.49 2.37
CA SER A 295 -41.25 19.56 0.93
C SER A 295 -41.13 18.19 0.24
N LEU A 296 -41.00 17.11 1.00
CA LEU A 296 -40.86 15.75 0.46
C LEU A 296 -42.21 15.19 -0.01
N ASP A 297 -42.31 14.86 -1.30
CA ASP A 297 -43.52 14.30 -1.90
C ASP A 297 -43.94 12.97 -1.23
N PRO A 298 -45.20 12.85 -0.74
CA PRO A 298 -45.66 11.66 -0.03
C PRO A 298 -45.96 10.46 -0.93
N ASN A 299 -45.94 10.63 -2.26
CA ASN A 299 -46.32 9.61 -3.24
C ASN A 299 -45.15 8.74 -3.75
N GLU A 300 -43.91 9.03 -3.36
CA GLU A 300 -42.75 8.18 -3.67
C GLU A 300 -42.51 7.19 -2.51
N GLU A 301 -42.58 5.88 -2.78
CA GLU A 301 -42.35 4.82 -1.78
C GLU A 301 -40.96 4.88 -1.12
N SER A 302 -39.95 5.44 -1.81
CA SER A 302 -38.63 5.72 -1.24
C SER A 302 -38.67 6.81 -0.16
N THR A 303 -39.60 7.73 -0.26
CA THR A 303 -39.67 8.96 0.52
C THR A 303 -40.38 8.74 1.86
N SER A 304 -41.30 7.77 1.94
CA SER A 304 -41.92 7.34 3.22
C SER A 304 -40.92 6.69 4.17
N VAL A 305 -40.03 5.81 3.66
CA VAL A 305 -38.96 5.16 4.44
C VAL A 305 -37.90 6.18 4.90
N ILE A 306 -37.65 7.22 4.10
CA ILE A 306 -36.75 8.33 4.44
C ILE A 306 -37.38 9.22 5.51
N LYS A 307 -38.68 9.53 5.41
CA LYS A 307 -39.43 10.25 6.45
C LYS A 307 -39.33 9.52 7.79
N ASP A 308 -39.61 8.21 7.84
CA ASP A 308 -39.54 7.42 9.08
C ASP A 308 -38.14 7.42 9.75
N LYS A 309 -37.06 7.51 8.96
CA LYS A 309 -35.67 7.59 9.48
C LYS A 309 -35.24 9.00 9.87
N LEU A 310 -35.80 10.03 9.24
CA LEU A 310 -35.51 11.45 9.52
C LEU A 310 -36.33 12.03 10.68
N LEU A 311 -37.48 11.42 11.03
CA LEU A 311 -38.39 11.91 12.08
C LEU A 311 -37.72 12.17 13.45
N VAL A 312 -36.56 11.57 13.72
CA VAL A 312 -35.79 11.81 14.94
C VAL A 312 -34.41 12.34 14.60
N LEU A 313 -34.27 13.68 14.59
CA LEU A 313 -32.96 14.32 14.69
C LEU A 313 -32.30 13.87 15.99
N ARG A 314 -31.30 13.00 15.88
CA ARG A 314 -30.61 12.39 17.02
C ARG A 314 -30.00 13.52 17.88
N GLY A 315 -30.60 13.73 19.05
CA GLY A 315 -30.21 14.71 20.06
C GLY A 315 -30.78 16.14 19.90
N LEU A 316 -31.73 16.36 18.98
CA LEU A 316 -32.59 17.56 18.95
C LEU A 316 -34.08 17.20 19.20
N ASN A 317 -34.36 16.09 19.88
CA ASN A 317 -35.73 15.61 20.11
C ASN A 317 -36.59 16.65 20.87
N PRO A 318 -37.83 16.95 20.41
CA PRO A 318 -38.77 17.88 21.08
C PRO A 318 -39.05 17.57 22.56
N GLN A 319 -38.90 16.31 22.98
CA GLN A 319 -39.13 15.89 24.36
C GLN A 319 -37.91 16.07 25.28
N ASN A 320 -36.79 16.55 24.77
CA ASN A 320 -35.59 16.79 25.57
C ASN A 320 -35.74 18.08 26.39
N GLU A 321 -35.61 17.98 27.72
CA GLU A 321 -35.72 19.10 28.67
C GLU A 321 -34.82 20.28 28.31
N VAL A 322 -33.61 20.00 27.80
CA VAL A 322 -32.65 21.02 27.33
C VAL A 322 -33.26 21.88 26.23
N VAL A 323 -34.09 21.28 25.38
CA VAL A 323 -34.69 22.01 24.26
C VAL A 323 -35.94 22.78 24.65
N ILE A 324 -36.66 22.34 25.69
CA ILE A 324 -37.77 23.10 26.26
C ILE A 324 -37.23 24.39 26.91
N ALA A 325 -36.16 24.28 27.70
CA ALA A 325 -35.48 25.43 28.31
C ALA A 325 -34.93 26.43 27.27
N VAL A 326 -34.48 25.92 26.12
CA VAL A 326 -34.04 26.72 24.97
C VAL A 326 -35.16 27.58 24.37
N GLY A 327 -36.40 27.10 24.36
CA GLY A 327 -37.55 27.87 23.84
C GLY A 327 -37.83 29.13 24.66
N GLU A 328 -37.68 29.04 25.99
CA GLU A 328 -37.84 30.19 26.88
C GLU A 328 -36.71 31.22 26.69
N LEU A 329 -35.47 30.74 26.54
CA LEU A 329 -34.30 31.59 26.26
C LEU A 329 -34.46 32.34 24.92
N TYR A 330 -34.90 31.63 23.88
CA TYR A 330 -35.14 32.26 22.57
C TYR A 330 -36.25 33.32 22.61
N THR A 331 -37.34 33.06 23.33
CA THR A 331 -38.43 34.04 23.47
C THR A 331 -37.92 35.33 24.13
N LYS A 332 -37.08 35.19 25.16
CA LYS A 332 -36.44 36.33 25.83
C LYS A 332 -35.46 37.05 24.91
N TYR A 333 -34.67 36.31 24.13
CA TYR A 333 -33.79 36.88 23.11
C TYR A 333 -34.58 37.69 22.07
N GLN A 334 -35.70 37.16 21.55
CA GLN A 334 -36.55 37.86 20.59
C GLN A 334 -37.12 39.16 21.16
N GLN A 335 -37.61 39.15 22.41
CA GLN A 335 -38.09 40.36 23.07
C GLN A 335 -36.99 41.43 23.17
N ASN A 336 -35.79 41.04 23.60
CA ASN A 336 -34.64 41.95 23.67
C ASN A 336 -34.24 42.48 22.29
N LEU A 337 -34.25 41.63 21.26
CA LEU A 337 -33.92 42.01 19.90
C LEU A 337 -34.92 43.01 19.33
N VAL A 338 -36.22 42.82 19.56
CA VAL A 338 -37.26 43.77 19.15
C VAL A 338 -37.02 45.13 19.79
N HIS A 339 -36.72 45.19 21.08
CA HIS A 339 -36.37 46.44 21.74
C HIS A 339 -35.13 47.10 21.12
N LEU A 340 -34.07 46.34 20.89
CA LEU A 340 -32.83 46.84 20.28
C LEU A 340 -33.04 47.39 18.86
N CYS A 341 -33.83 46.71 18.03
CA CYS A 341 -34.15 47.14 16.67
C CYS A 341 -35.03 48.40 16.66
N MET A 342 -35.97 48.53 17.61
CA MET A 342 -36.82 49.72 17.74
C MET A 342 -36.06 50.94 18.25
N ASP A 343 -35.01 50.73 19.04
CA ASP A 343 -34.13 51.78 19.57
C ASP A 343 -32.97 52.12 18.62
N SER A 344 -32.70 51.29 17.61
CA SER A 344 -31.64 51.54 16.63
C SER A 344 -32.06 52.62 15.62
N PRO A 345 -31.25 53.69 15.41
CA PRO A 345 -31.54 54.67 14.36
C PRO A 345 -31.49 53.97 13.00
N PRO A 346 -32.31 54.39 12.02
CA PRO A 346 -32.25 53.82 10.67
C PRO A 346 -30.82 53.97 10.14
N PHE A 347 -30.28 52.88 9.60
CA PHE A 347 -28.99 52.88 8.91
C PHE A 347 -29.01 54.01 7.86
N SER A 348 -28.22 55.05 8.08
CA SER A 348 -27.92 56.04 7.04
C SER A 348 -26.93 55.40 6.08
N GLU A 349 -27.39 55.04 4.87
CA GLU A 349 -26.53 54.69 3.75
C GLU A 349 -25.53 55.81 3.42
#